data_AF-A0A6A0H4Z7-F1
#
_entry.id   AF-A0A6A0H4Z7-F1
#
_cell.length_a   1.000
_cell.length_b   1.000
_cell.length_c   1.000
_cell.angle_alpha   90.00
_cell.angle_beta   90.00
_cell.angle_gamma   90.00
#
_symmetry.space_group_name_H-M   'P 1'
#
loop_
_entity.id
_entity.type
_entity.pdbx_description
1 polymer ?
#
loop_
_entity_poly.entity_id
_entity_poly.type
_entity_poly.pdbx_seq_one_letter_code
_entity_poly.pdbx_strand_id
1 'polypeptide(L)'
;MLLALGVGVGVSGSRLGLSWVMLEEHYPKYKTACRTPYPSIGYEALGRPGKLLVVVAQNLTLVGVTTVFLILSGDILQALLGEHAPLVFSSHCYCTLLVGGLLVPLSWLGTPKDFWPTAIVAMATTIIAVFVVVIKLIVDAPTIEVKENNGTSFRSFFLGFGTILFSFGGAATFPTIQNDMKDRSKFPQSVAIAFLVLLLMYVPISTVGYAVVGEEVPGNILRAVSGYAVQVTQALVLLHLLTAYVILVNPVTQGLEEALNIPRSEGNCLFN
;
A
#
# COMPACT_ATOMS: atom_id res chain seq x y z
N MET A 1 -18.46 1.50 -8.56
CA MET A 1 -17.64 2.28 -7.61
C MET A 1 -16.14 2.06 -7.83
N LEU A 2 -15.66 0.81 -7.78
CA LEU A 2 -14.24 0.47 -7.92
C LEU A 2 -13.58 1.05 -9.19
N LEU A 3 -14.20 0.87 -10.37
CA LEU A 3 -13.69 1.44 -11.64
C LEU A 3 -13.62 2.97 -11.62
N ALA A 4 -14.69 3.64 -11.16
CA ALA A 4 -14.76 5.10 -11.12
C ALA A 4 -13.68 5.70 -10.19
N LEU A 5 -13.49 5.10 -9.01
CA LEU A 5 -12.44 5.52 -8.08
C LEU A 5 -11.04 5.22 -8.63
N GLY A 6 -10.82 4.05 -9.23
CA GLY A 6 -9.55 3.70 -9.86
C GLY A 6 -9.15 4.68 -10.96
N VAL A 7 -10.07 5.03 -11.86
CA VAL A 7 -9.82 6.04 -12.90
C VAL A 7 -9.58 7.42 -12.29
N GLY A 8 -10.41 7.84 -11.33
CA GLY A 8 -10.28 9.14 -10.68
C GLY A 8 -8.93 9.33 -9.97
N VAL A 9 -8.47 8.30 -9.24
CA VAL A 9 -7.17 8.33 -8.57
C VAL A 9 -6.04 8.26 -9.60
N GLY A 10 -6.13 7.42 -10.63
CA GLY A 10 -5.12 7.34 -11.69
C GLY A 10 -4.91 8.67 -12.42
N VAL A 11 -6.00 9.38 -12.73
CA VAL A 11 -5.94 10.74 -13.29
C VAL A 11 -5.30 11.71 -12.29
N SER A 12 -5.74 11.70 -11.03
CA SER A 12 -5.21 12.59 -9.98
C SER A 12 -3.71 12.39 -9.77
N GLY A 13 -3.24 11.14 -9.72
CA GLY A 13 -1.83 10.78 -9.60
C GLY A 13 -1.01 11.21 -10.82
N SER A 14 -1.57 11.06 -12.03
CA SER A 14 -0.92 11.54 -13.25
C SER A 14 -0.76 13.06 -13.26
N ARG A 15 -1.78 13.80 -12.79
CA ARG A 15 -1.72 15.26 -12.65
C ARG A 15 -0.70 15.68 -11.59
N LEU A 16 -0.66 14.98 -10.47
CA LEU A 16 0.34 15.22 -9.43
C LEU A 16 1.77 15.06 -9.97
N GLY A 17 2.01 14.03 -10.79
CA GLY A 17 3.32 13.84 -11.40
C GLY A 17 3.68 14.89 -12.45
N LEU A 18 2.71 15.41 -13.19
CA LEU A 18 2.92 16.56 -14.08
C LEU A 18 3.26 17.83 -13.29
N SER A 19 2.63 18.05 -12.13
CA SER A 19 2.96 19.17 -11.25
C SER A 19 4.42 19.12 -10.79
N TRP A 20 4.96 17.93 -10.52
CA TRP A 20 6.37 17.78 -10.19
C TRP A 20 7.28 18.18 -11.37
N VAL A 21 6.99 17.70 -12.58
CA VAL A 21 7.76 18.05 -13.79
C VAL A 21 7.78 19.56 -14.04
N MET A 22 6.63 20.23 -13.90
CA MET A 22 6.54 21.69 -14.05
C MET A 22 7.46 22.43 -13.06
N LEU A 23 7.55 21.95 -11.81
CA LEU A 23 8.45 22.51 -10.82
C LEU A 23 9.93 22.32 -11.20
N GLU A 24 10.31 21.15 -11.70
CA GLU A 24 11.69 20.87 -12.14
C GLU A 24 12.10 21.72 -13.35
N GLU A 25 11.17 21.96 -14.28
CA GLU A 25 11.40 22.82 -15.45
C GLU A 25 11.59 24.28 -15.05
N HIS A 26 10.76 24.78 -14.12
CA HIS A 26 10.74 26.18 -13.73
C HIS A 26 11.82 26.56 -12.71
N TYR A 27 12.13 25.68 -11.75
CA TYR A 27 13.04 25.98 -10.64
C TYR A 27 14.30 25.11 -10.68
N PRO A 28 15.50 25.69 -10.91
CA PRO A 28 16.75 24.93 -10.95
C PRO A 28 17.05 24.10 -9.70
N LYS A 29 16.58 24.55 -8.51
CA LYS A 29 16.75 23.85 -7.22
C LYS A 29 16.10 22.46 -7.14
N TYR A 30 15.11 22.16 -8.00
CA TYR A 30 14.43 20.86 -8.03
C TYR A 30 14.97 19.91 -9.10
N LYS A 31 15.98 20.32 -9.89
CA LYS A 31 16.60 19.45 -10.90
C LYS A 31 17.50 18.38 -10.28
N THR A 32 17.95 18.57 -9.05
CA THR A 32 18.69 17.58 -8.26
C THR A 32 17.73 16.69 -7.46
N ALA A 33 18.21 15.52 -7.04
CA ALA A 33 17.38 14.55 -6.31
C ALA A 33 16.75 15.19 -5.07
N CYS A 34 15.41 15.14 -5.01
CA CYS A 34 14.66 15.77 -3.93
C CYS A 34 14.01 14.76 -2.99
N ARG A 35 14.29 14.88 -1.69
CA ARG A 35 13.74 13.99 -0.65
C ARG A 35 12.28 14.31 -0.29
N THR A 36 11.82 15.55 -0.50
CA THR A 36 10.46 16.02 -0.16
C THR A 36 9.70 16.61 -1.37
N PRO A 37 9.51 15.83 -2.45
CA PRO A 37 8.94 16.35 -3.68
C PRO A 37 7.48 16.77 -3.52
N TYR A 38 6.65 15.98 -2.83
CA TYR A 38 5.23 16.31 -2.65
C TYR A 38 5.01 17.57 -1.79
N PRO A 39 5.61 17.73 -0.59
CA PRO A 39 5.53 18.99 0.16
C PRO A 39 6.04 20.21 -0.61
N SER A 40 7.02 20.04 -1.49
CA SER A 40 7.56 21.12 -2.32
C SER A 40 6.54 21.61 -3.35
N ILE A 41 5.76 20.71 -3.97
CA ILE A 41 4.62 21.08 -4.82
C ILE A 41 3.61 21.93 -4.04
N GLY A 42 3.27 21.50 -2.82
CA GLY A 42 2.36 22.26 -1.96
C GLY A 42 2.90 23.64 -1.58
N TYR A 43 4.22 23.74 -1.36
CA TYR A 43 4.89 25.00 -1.04
C TYR A 43 4.88 25.99 -2.20
N GLU A 44 5.24 25.56 -3.41
CA GLU A 44 5.27 26.46 -4.57
C GLU A 44 3.85 26.88 -5.01
N ALA A 45 2.83 26.04 -4.75
CA ALA A 45 1.45 26.36 -5.09
C ALA A 45 0.76 27.32 -4.11
N LEU A 46 0.95 27.15 -2.79
CA LEU A 46 0.19 27.87 -1.75
C LEU A 46 1.07 28.41 -0.61
N GLY A 47 2.40 28.33 -0.74
CA GLY A 47 3.34 28.71 0.30
C GLY A 47 3.34 27.75 1.51
N ARG A 48 3.68 28.30 2.67
CA ARG A 48 3.75 27.56 3.94
C ARG A 48 2.48 26.75 4.30
N PRO A 49 1.24 27.27 4.17
CA PRO A 49 0.05 26.48 4.49
C PRO A 49 -0.14 25.28 3.56
N GLY A 50 0.19 25.42 2.27
CA GLY A 50 0.16 24.30 1.32
C GLY A 50 1.15 23.20 1.67
N LYS A 51 2.38 23.58 2.01
CA LYS A 51 3.40 22.63 2.51
C LYS A 51 2.87 21.85 3.73
N LEU A 52 2.33 22.55 4.72
CA LEU A 52 1.82 21.93 5.95
C LEU A 52 0.68 20.95 5.66
N LEU A 53 -0.28 21.35 4.83
CA LEU A 53 -1.42 20.51 4.45
C LEU A 53 -0.95 19.20 3.80
N VAL A 54 -0.02 19.28 2.84
CA VAL A 54 0.52 18.09 2.16
C VAL A 54 1.28 17.19 3.13
N VAL A 55 2.12 17.77 3.99
CA VAL A 55 2.88 16.99 5.00
C VAL A 55 1.93 16.24 5.94
N VAL A 56 0.91 16.91 6.47
CA VAL A 56 -0.06 16.26 7.38
C VAL A 56 -0.84 15.17 6.66
N ALA A 57 -1.39 15.46 5.47
CA ALA A 57 -2.16 14.49 4.70
C ALA A 57 -1.32 13.26 4.30
N GLN A 58 -0.08 13.47 3.86
CA GLN A 58 0.86 12.41 3.51
C GLN A 58 1.21 11.55 4.72
N ASN A 59 1.54 12.15 5.86
CA ASN A 59 1.89 11.39 7.08
C ASN A 59 0.70 10.58 7.60
N LEU A 60 -0.49 11.17 7.67
CA LEU A 60 -1.70 10.45 8.07
C LEU A 60 -1.98 9.25 7.16
N THR A 61 -1.81 9.43 5.85
CA THR A 61 -2.00 8.35 4.87
C THR A 61 -0.98 7.23 5.10
N LEU A 62 0.31 7.56 5.20
CA LEU A 62 1.37 6.55 5.32
C LEU A 62 1.33 5.82 6.66
N VAL A 63 1.04 6.51 7.78
CA VAL A 63 0.81 5.88 9.09
C VAL A 63 -0.41 4.96 9.06
N GLY A 64 -1.50 5.39 8.41
CA GLY A 64 -2.69 4.56 8.23
C GLY A 64 -2.38 3.28 7.45
N VAL A 65 -1.66 3.39 6.33
CA VAL A 65 -1.31 2.23 5.50
C VAL A 65 -0.37 1.27 6.22
N THR A 66 0.67 1.76 6.87
CA THR A 66 1.59 0.91 7.62
C THR A 66 0.90 0.21 8.79
N THR A 67 -0.08 0.87 9.42
CA THR A 67 -0.92 0.25 10.47
C THR A 67 -1.75 -0.91 9.91
N VAL A 68 -2.40 -0.75 8.76
CA VAL A 68 -3.17 -1.83 8.12
C VAL A 68 -2.25 -3.00 7.74
N PHE A 69 -1.08 -2.73 7.18
CA PHE A 69 -0.10 -3.76 6.83
C PHE A 69 0.38 -4.54 8.05
N LEU A 70 0.58 -3.86 9.17
CA LEU A 70 0.96 -4.48 10.43
C LEU A 70 -0.12 -5.45 10.93
N ILE A 71 -1.38 -5.01 10.95
CA ILE A 71 -2.53 -5.82 11.39
C ILE A 71 -2.72 -7.04 10.47
N LEU A 72 -2.68 -6.85 9.14
CA LEU A 72 -2.80 -7.94 8.18
C LEU A 72 -1.65 -8.94 8.28
N SER A 73 -0.43 -8.46 8.51
CA SER A 73 0.73 -9.34 8.73
C SER A 73 0.56 -10.19 9.98
N GLY A 74 0.06 -9.59 11.08
CA GLY A 74 -0.25 -10.32 12.30
C GLY A 74 -1.36 -11.37 12.11
N ASP A 75 -2.41 -11.03 11.36
CA ASP A 75 -3.48 -11.97 11.01
C ASP A 75 -2.95 -13.16 10.19
N ILE A 76 -2.17 -12.90 9.14
CA ILE A 76 -1.60 -13.95 8.29
C ILE A 76 -0.60 -14.81 9.07
N LEU A 77 0.24 -14.20 9.91
CA LEU A 77 1.19 -14.94 10.75
C LEU A 77 0.47 -15.89 11.71
N GLN A 78 -0.63 -15.43 12.32
CA GLN A 78 -1.46 -16.26 13.17
C GLN A 78 -2.09 -17.42 12.37
N ALA A 79 -2.55 -17.16 11.14
CA ALA A 79 -3.11 -18.20 10.27
C ALA A 79 -2.08 -19.31 9.94
N LEU A 80 -0.82 -18.94 9.74
CA LEU A 80 0.25 -19.87 9.36
C LEU A 80 0.81 -20.66 10.54
N LEU A 81 1.04 -20.01 11.68
CA LEU A 81 1.81 -20.57 12.80
C LEU A 81 0.96 -20.88 14.05
N GLY A 82 -0.31 -20.46 14.07
CA GLY A 82 -1.21 -20.65 15.21
C GLY A 82 -1.39 -22.12 15.62
N GLU A 83 -1.48 -23.02 14.65
CA GLU A 83 -1.62 -24.46 14.93
C GLU A 83 -0.30 -25.12 15.38
N HIS A 84 0.84 -24.63 14.87
CA HIS A 84 2.16 -25.21 15.12
C HIS A 84 2.75 -24.77 16.48
N ALA A 85 2.48 -23.54 16.91
CA ALA A 85 2.96 -23.00 18.18
C ALA A 85 1.87 -22.13 18.85
N PRO A 86 0.78 -22.75 19.36
CA PRO A 86 -0.39 -22.04 19.87
C PRO A 86 -0.11 -21.18 21.11
N LEU A 87 0.95 -21.51 21.87
CA LEU A 87 1.38 -20.72 23.03
C LEU A 87 2.04 -19.39 22.62
N VAL A 88 2.70 -19.35 21.47
CA VAL A 88 3.40 -18.17 20.97
C VAL A 88 2.50 -17.39 20.01
N PHE A 89 1.75 -18.05 19.12
CA PHE A 89 0.88 -17.42 18.13
C PHE A 89 -0.60 -17.52 18.52
N SER A 90 -0.90 -17.23 19.79
CA SER A 90 -2.22 -17.45 20.39
C SER A 90 -3.32 -16.57 19.80
N SER A 91 -3.00 -15.33 19.41
CA SER A 91 -3.97 -14.36 18.88
C SER A 91 -3.34 -13.46 17.82
N HIS A 92 -4.15 -12.98 16.87
CA HIS A 92 -3.71 -12.02 15.85
C HIS A 92 -3.18 -10.73 16.49
N CYS A 93 -3.71 -10.29 17.64
CA CYS A 93 -3.21 -9.13 18.37
C CYS A 93 -1.75 -9.32 18.82
N TYR A 94 -1.43 -10.49 19.38
CA TYR A 94 -0.07 -10.79 19.82
C TYR A 94 0.88 -10.95 18.63
N CYS A 95 0.43 -11.62 17.56
CA CYS A 95 1.19 -11.73 16.32
C CYS A 95 1.49 -10.36 15.69
N THR A 96 0.53 -9.42 15.75
CA THR A 96 0.71 -8.03 15.29
C THR A 96 1.82 -7.33 16.07
N LEU A 97 1.86 -7.49 17.40
CA LEU A 97 2.92 -6.94 18.25
C LEU A 97 4.29 -7.58 17.96
N LEU A 98 4.35 -8.90 17.74
CA LEU A 98 5.57 -9.60 17.35
C LEU A 98 6.12 -9.09 16.02
N VAL A 99 5.25 -8.97 15.00
CA VAL A 99 5.63 -8.41 13.70
C VAL A 99 6.11 -6.97 13.85
N GLY A 100 5.44 -6.16 14.68
CA GLY A 100 5.86 -4.79 14.98
C GLY A 100 7.26 -4.74 15.57
N GLY A 101 7.53 -5.58 16.58
CA GLY A 101 8.85 -5.70 17.20
C GLY A 101 9.95 -6.11 16.20
N LEU A 102 9.62 -6.98 15.23
CA LEU A 102 10.54 -7.37 14.16
C LEU A 102 10.76 -6.23 13.15
N LEU A 103 9.72 -5.48 12.80
CA LEU A 103 9.78 -4.42 11.80
C LEU A 103 10.52 -3.17 12.30
N VAL A 104 10.51 -2.89 13.61
CA VAL A 104 11.25 -1.76 14.20
C VAL A 104 12.74 -1.75 13.81
N PRO A 105 13.55 -2.77 14.09
CA PRO A 105 14.95 -2.78 13.68
C PRO A 105 15.12 -2.83 12.15
N LEU A 106 14.20 -3.48 11.43
CA LEU A 106 14.24 -3.50 9.96
C LEU A 106 13.97 -2.12 9.34
N SER A 107 13.17 -1.28 10.00
CA SER A 107 12.88 0.09 9.56
C SER A 107 14.05 1.07 9.73
N TRP A 108 15.06 0.70 10.52
CA TRP A 108 16.30 1.47 10.65
C TRP A 108 17.28 1.21 9.52
N LEU A 109 17.06 0.16 8.73
CA LEU A 109 17.82 -0.08 7.52
C LEU A 109 17.54 1.06 6.53
N GLY A 110 18.61 1.55 5.89
CA GLY A 110 18.57 2.69 4.99
C GLY A 110 17.62 2.50 3.80
N THR A 111 17.37 3.60 3.08
CA THR A 111 16.39 3.69 2.00
C THR A 111 16.55 2.55 0.99
N PRO A 112 15.46 1.89 0.56
CA PRO A 112 15.50 0.84 -0.45
C PRO A 112 15.73 1.36 -1.89
N LYS A 113 16.61 2.36 -2.05
CA LYS A 113 17.00 2.95 -3.35
C LYS A 113 17.52 1.90 -4.35
N ASP A 114 17.97 0.74 -3.86
CA ASP A 114 18.51 -0.36 -4.68
C ASP A 114 17.57 -1.58 -4.85
N PHE A 115 16.32 -1.52 -4.40
CA PHE A 115 15.42 -2.69 -4.32
C PHE A 115 14.47 -2.87 -5.53
N TRP A 116 14.87 -2.41 -6.72
CA TRP A 116 14.05 -2.62 -7.92
C TRP A 116 13.72 -4.11 -8.23
N PRO A 117 14.60 -5.11 -7.96
CA PRO A 117 14.25 -6.52 -8.18
C PRO A 117 13.20 -7.00 -7.19
N THR A 118 13.24 -6.51 -5.96
CA THR A 118 12.27 -6.84 -4.91
C THR A 118 10.88 -6.34 -5.27
N ALA A 119 10.77 -5.16 -5.90
CA ALA A 119 9.48 -4.66 -6.40
C ALA A 119 8.88 -5.57 -7.48
N ILE A 120 9.70 -6.11 -8.39
CA ILE A 120 9.25 -7.07 -9.41
C ILE A 120 8.81 -8.38 -8.79
N VAL A 121 9.61 -8.94 -7.86
CA VAL A 121 9.26 -10.17 -7.15
C VAL A 121 7.96 -9.98 -6.38
N ALA A 122 7.82 -8.87 -5.64
CA ALA A 122 6.60 -8.50 -4.92
C ALA A 122 5.38 -8.41 -5.83
N MET A 123 5.52 -7.80 -7.02
CA MET A 123 4.44 -7.73 -7.99
C MET A 123 4.06 -9.13 -8.50
N ALA A 124 5.05 -9.95 -8.87
CA ALA A 124 4.82 -11.30 -9.36
C ALA A 124 4.15 -12.19 -8.31
N THR A 125 4.60 -12.14 -7.05
CA THR A 125 3.99 -12.90 -5.96
C THR A 125 2.56 -12.45 -5.69
N THR A 126 2.27 -11.15 -5.78
CA THR A 126 0.91 -10.62 -5.58
C THR A 126 -0.04 -11.06 -6.70
N ILE A 127 0.43 -11.05 -7.95
CA ILE A 127 -0.35 -11.55 -9.09
C ILE A 127 -0.65 -13.04 -8.91
N ILE A 128 0.36 -13.85 -8.60
CA ILE A 128 0.19 -15.29 -8.34
C ILE A 128 -0.77 -15.52 -7.17
N ALA A 129 -0.64 -14.75 -6.08
CA ALA A 129 -1.52 -14.84 -4.93
C ALA A 129 -2.99 -14.62 -5.30
N VAL A 130 -3.28 -13.58 -6.09
CA VAL A 130 -4.65 -13.31 -6.57
C VAL A 130 -5.18 -14.45 -7.42
N PHE A 131 -4.39 -15.00 -8.35
CA PHE A 131 -4.80 -16.14 -9.16
C PHE A 131 -5.11 -17.38 -8.30
N VAL A 132 -4.23 -17.71 -7.35
CA VAL A 132 -4.43 -18.87 -6.45
C VAL A 132 -5.71 -18.71 -5.64
N VAL A 133 -5.95 -17.53 -5.08
CA VAL A 133 -7.16 -17.25 -4.26
C VAL A 133 -8.41 -17.32 -5.11
N VAL A 134 -8.43 -16.72 -6.30
CA VAL A 134 -9.61 -16.75 -7.19
C VAL A 134 -9.93 -18.19 -7.61
N ILE A 135 -8.93 -18.97 -8.03
CA ILE A 135 -9.12 -20.37 -8.41
C ILE A 135 -9.66 -21.16 -7.20
N LYS A 136 -9.08 -20.96 -6.01
CA LYS A 136 -9.52 -21.64 -4.80
C LYS A 136 -10.95 -21.31 -4.43
N LEU A 137 -11.34 -20.03 -4.49
CA LEU A 137 -12.73 -19.62 -4.26
C LEU A 137 -13.69 -20.30 -5.23
N ILE A 138 -13.34 -20.41 -6.52
CA ILE A 138 -14.19 -21.07 -7.52
C ILE A 138 -14.31 -22.57 -7.24
N VAL A 139 -13.20 -23.23 -6.90
CA VAL A 139 -13.18 -24.67 -6.59
C VAL A 139 -13.97 -24.98 -5.32
N ASP A 140 -13.83 -24.15 -4.29
CA ASP A 140 -14.48 -24.35 -2.99
C ASP A 140 -15.93 -23.81 -3.00
N ALA A 141 -16.36 -23.08 -4.03
CA ALA A 141 -17.70 -22.48 -4.12
C ALA A 141 -18.86 -23.44 -3.84
N PRO A 142 -18.87 -24.71 -4.31
CA PRO A 142 -19.95 -25.64 -4.01
C PRO A 142 -20.04 -26.02 -2.52
N THR A 143 -18.98 -25.82 -1.76
CA THR A 143 -18.87 -26.16 -0.33
C THR A 143 -19.16 -24.98 0.60
N ILE A 144 -19.22 -23.78 0.05
CA ILE A 144 -19.45 -22.54 0.80
C ILE A 144 -20.94 -22.21 0.71
N GLU A 145 -21.64 -22.27 1.84
CA GLU A 145 -23.03 -21.83 1.90
C GLU A 145 -23.12 -20.32 1.71
N VAL A 146 -23.74 -19.90 0.61
CA VAL A 146 -24.03 -18.48 0.36
C VAL A 146 -25.08 -18.03 1.36
N LYS A 147 -24.69 -17.22 2.34
CA LYS A 147 -25.62 -16.61 3.29
C LYS A 147 -26.40 -15.47 2.63
N GLU A 148 -27.68 -15.35 3.00
CA GLU A 148 -28.58 -14.33 2.46
C GLU A 148 -28.06 -12.90 2.72
N ASN A 149 -28.35 -12.02 1.75
CA ASN A 149 -27.99 -10.61 1.79
C ASN A 149 -28.95 -9.87 2.74
N ASN A 150 -28.45 -9.45 3.92
CA ASN A 150 -29.21 -8.67 4.90
C ASN A 150 -29.30 -7.18 4.52
N GLY A 151 -28.82 -6.80 3.35
CA GLY A 151 -28.93 -5.47 2.79
C GLY A 151 -27.77 -4.56 3.17
N THR A 152 -27.62 -3.47 2.41
CA THR A 152 -26.54 -2.50 2.64
C THR A 152 -26.91 -1.54 3.77
N SER A 153 -26.18 -1.59 4.88
CA SER A 153 -26.26 -0.56 5.93
C SER A 153 -25.38 0.65 5.61
N PHE A 154 -25.67 1.80 6.21
CA PHE A 154 -24.80 2.99 6.14
C PHE A 154 -23.37 2.66 6.57
N ARG A 155 -23.21 1.88 7.65
CA ARG A 155 -21.91 1.43 8.14
C ARG A 155 -21.17 0.57 7.11
N SER A 156 -21.85 -0.40 6.51
CA SER A 156 -21.26 -1.31 5.51
C SER A 156 -20.84 -0.56 4.25
N PHE A 157 -21.61 0.46 3.84
CA PHE A 157 -21.25 1.34 2.73
C PHE A 157 -19.94 2.09 2.99
N PHE A 158 -19.82 2.78 4.13
CA PHE A 158 -18.62 3.56 4.45
C PHE A 158 -17.39 2.68 4.67
N LEU A 159 -17.57 1.48 5.23
CA LEU A 159 -16.49 0.51 5.37
C LEU A 159 -15.98 0.06 4.00
N GLY A 160 -16.88 -0.36 3.10
CA GLY A 160 -16.50 -0.76 1.74
C GLY A 160 -15.90 0.38 0.91
N PHE A 161 -16.47 1.59 1.02
CA PHE A 161 -15.93 2.79 0.38
C PHE A 161 -14.52 3.12 0.88
N GLY A 162 -14.31 3.10 2.20
CA GLY A 162 -13.00 3.32 2.82
C GLY A 162 -11.97 2.28 2.39
N THR A 163 -12.34 0.99 2.34
CA THR A 163 -11.47 -0.08 1.85
C THR A 163 -11.10 0.13 0.38
N ILE A 164 -12.03 0.53 -0.49
CA ILE A 164 -11.73 0.79 -1.90
C ILE A 164 -10.82 2.01 -2.05
N LEU A 165 -11.07 3.10 -1.32
CA LEU A 165 -10.16 4.26 -1.32
C LEU A 165 -8.76 3.89 -0.85
N PHE A 166 -8.66 3.10 0.22
CA PHE A 166 -7.41 2.56 0.73
C PHE A 166 -6.68 1.71 -0.32
N SER A 167 -7.42 0.89 -1.08
CA SER A 167 -6.87 0.02 -2.13
C SER A 167 -6.23 0.80 -3.28
N PHE A 168 -6.75 1.98 -3.59
CA PHE A 168 -6.14 2.91 -4.55
C PHE A 168 -5.22 3.94 -3.88
N GLY A 169 -4.89 3.74 -2.61
CA GLY A 169 -3.88 4.52 -1.90
C GLY A 169 -2.50 4.35 -2.57
N GLY A 170 -1.67 5.38 -2.49
CA GLY A 170 -0.32 5.37 -3.07
C GLY A 170 0.06 6.67 -3.75
N ALA A 171 -0.90 7.54 -4.09
CA ALA A 171 -0.61 8.85 -4.67
C ALA A 171 0.34 9.71 -3.81
N ALA A 172 0.37 9.47 -2.50
CA ALA A 172 1.29 10.10 -1.57
C ALA A 172 2.78 9.79 -1.81
N THR A 173 3.10 8.65 -2.44
CA THR A 173 4.48 8.25 -2.76
C THR A 173 4.86 8.54 -4.21
N PHE A 174 3.91 8.95 -5.04
CA PHE A 174 4.11 9.16 -6.48
C PHE A 174 5.23 10.16 -6.80
N PRO A 175 5.30 11.34 -6.16
CA PRO A 175 6.38 12.27 -6.44
C PRO A 175 7.76 11.72 -6.04
N THR A 176 7.85 10.89 -5.00
CA THR A 176 9.09 10.21 -4.61
C THR A 176 9.50 9.16 -5.64
N ILE A 177 8.57 8.29 -6.04
CA ILE A 177 8.81 7.28 -7.08
C ILE A 177 9.24 7.94 -8.39
N GLN A 178 8.55 9.01 -8.79
CA GLN A 178 8.86 9.77 -10.00
C GLN A 178 10.25 10.42 -9.91
N ASN A 179 10.61 11.02 -8.78
CA ASN A 179 11.93 11.61 -8.58
C ASN A 179 13.06 10.59 -8.78
N ASP A 180 12.81 9.33 -8.41
CA ASP A 180 13.75 8.20 -8.50
C ASP A 180 13.75 7.51 -9.89
N MET A 181 12.84 7.86 -10.81
CA MET A 181 12.83 7.31 -12.17
C MET A 181 13.99 7.85 -13.01
N LYS A 182 14.63 6.95 -13.78
CA LYS A 182 15.65 7.31 -14.79
C LYS A 182 15.12 8.30 -15.84
N ASP A 183 13.86 8.14 -16.23
CA ASP A 183 13.17 9.02 -17.17
C ASP A 183 11.78 9.37 -16.61
N ARG A 184 11.70 10.55 -16.00
CA ARG A 184 10.50 11.04 -15.30
C ARG A 184 9.33 11.36 -16.23
N SER A 185 9.60 11.59 -17.53
CA SER A 185 8.56 11.88 -18.53
C SER A 185 7.62 10.69 -18.75
N LYS A 186 8.09 9.47 -18.45
CA LYS A 186 7.31 8.23 -18.56
C LYS A 186 6.41 7.97 -17.36
N PHE A 187 6.48 8.79 -16.32
CA PHE A 187 5.69 8.58 -15.10
C PHE A 187 4.17 8.46 -15.35
N PRO A 188 3.51 9.30 -16.17
CA PRO A 188 2.08 9.13 -16.45
C PRO A 188 1.75 7.79 -17.13
N GLN A 189 2.62 7.29 -18.01
CA GLN A 189 2.46 5.97 -18.63
C GLN A 189 2.60 4.86 -17.59
N SER A 190 3.59 4.96 -16.69
CA SER A 190 3.78 4.01 -15.59
C SER A 190 2.56 3.97 -14.65
N VAL A 191 2.00 5.13 -14.29
CA VAL A 191 0.77 5.21 -13.47
C VAL A 191 -0.40 4.56 -14.20
N ALA A 192 -0.62 4.86 -15.47
CA ALA A 192 -1.72 4.28 -16.24
C ALA A 192 -1.64 2.74 -16.31
N ILE A 193 -0.45 2.19 -16.57
CA ILE A 193 -0.22 0.74 -16.60
C ILE A 193 -0.44 0.14 -15.20
N ALA A 194 0.09 0.75 -14.15
CA ALA A 194 -0.08 0.27 -12.78
C ALA A 194 -1.55 0.19 -12.37
N PHE A 195 -2.33 1.25 -12.63
CA PHE A 195 -3.77 1.25 -12.32
C PHE A 195 -4.55 0.25 -13.17
N LEU A 196 -4.18 0.03 -14.43
CA LEU A 196 -4.79 -1.00 -15.26
C LEU A 196 -4.56 -2.39 -14.65
N VAL A 197 -3.32 -2.71 -14.26
CA VAL A 197 -2.98 -3.98 -13.60
C VAL A 197 -3.74 -4.13 -12.28
N LEU A 198 -3.80 -3.08 -11.45
CA LEU A 198 -4.58 -3.09 -10.21
C LEU A 198 -6.07 -3.40 -10.46
N LEU A 199 -6.68 -2.77 -11.46
CA LEU A 199 -8.07 -3.04 -11.82
C LEU A 199 -8.28 -4.49 -12.29
N LEU A 200 -7.37 -5.02 -13.09
CA LEU A 200 -7.39 -6.41 -13.55
C LEU A 200 -7.23 -7.42 -12.41
N MET A 201 -6.62 -7.02 -11.29
CA MET A 201 -6.50 -7.85 -10.08
C MET A 201 -7.70 -7.69 -9.15
N TYR A 202 -8.12 -6.46 -8.89
CA TYR A 202 -9.17 -6.15 -7.93
C TYR A 202 -10.56 -6.56 -8.41
N VAL A 203 -10.89 -6.37 -9.70
CA VAL A 203 -12.22 -6.71 -10.20
C VAL A 203 -12.50 -8.22 -10.07
N PRO A 204 -11.63 -9.14 -10.53
CA PRO A 204 -11.91 -10.57 -10.40
C PRO A 204 -11.97 -11.04 -8.94
N ILE A 205 -11.02 -10.65 -8.09
CA ILE A 205 -11.00 -11.13 -6.70
C ILE A 205 -12.19 -10.62 -5.89
N SER A 206 -12.59 -9.35 -6.06
CA SER A 206 -13.74 -8.79 -5.36
C SER A 206 -15.06 -9.36 -5.87
N THR A 207 -15.20 -9.59 -7.19
CA THR A 207 -16.43 -10.15 -7.77
C THR A 207 -16.61 -11.63 -7.39
N VAL A 208 -15.57 -12.45 -7.60
CA VAL A 208 -15.61 -13.88 -7.24
C VAL A 208 -15.72 -14.06 -5.74
N GLY A 209 -14.94 -13.32 -4.95
CA GLY A 209 -14.99 -13.40 -3.49
C GLY A 209 -16.38 -13.09 -2.93
N TYR A 210 -17.02 -12.03 -3.42
CA TYR A 210 -18.39 -11.71 -3.01
C TYR A 210 -19.42 -12.70 -3.53
N ALA A 211 -19.29 -13.17 -4.77
CA ALA A 211 -20.22 -14.13 -5.36
C ALA A 211 -20.21 -15.48 -4.64
N VAL A 212 -19.05 -15.89 -4.10
CA VAL A 212 -18.89 -17.18 -3.42
C VAL A 212 -19.18 -17.08 -1.92
N VAL A 213 -18.67 -16.04 -1.24
CA VAL A 213 -18.72 -15.94 0.24
C VAL A 213 -19.89 -15.08 0.73
N GLY A 214 -20.48 -14.24 -0.13
CA GLY A 214 -21.62 -13.40 0.22
C GLY A 214 -21.27 -12.23 1.16
N GLU A 215 -22.14 -11.94 2.12
CA GLU A 215 -21.96 -10.80 3.04
C GLU A 215 -20.92 -11.02 4.14
N GLU A 216 -20.56 -12.27 4.43
CA GLU A 216 -19.59 -12.60 5.47
C GLU A 216 -18.15 -12.73 4.93
N VAL A 217 -17.85 -12.06 3.81
CA VAL A 217 -16.47 -11.98 3.30
C VAL A 217 -15.56 -11.45 4.42
N PRO A 218 -14.56 -12.23 4.86
CA PRO A 218 -13.66 -11.78 5.92
C PRO A 218 -12.83 -10.60 5.42
N GLY A 219 -12.44 -9.70 6.34
CA GLY A 219 -11.59 -8.55 6.02
C GLY A 219 -10.25 -8.94 5.37
N ASN A 220 -9.81 -10.18 5.58
CA ASN A 220 -8.73 -10.82 4.85
C ASN A 220 -9.28 -12.02 4.07
N ILE A 221 -9.38 -11.90 2.74
CA ILE A 221 -9.92 -12.95 1.85
C ILE A 221 -9.14 -14.27 1.93
N LEU A 222 -7.86 -14.25 2.35
CA LEU A 222 -7.06 -15.46 2.57
C LEU A 222 -7.58 -16.33 3.73
N ARG A 223 -8.49 -15.81 4.55
CA ARG A 223 -9.19 -16.57 5.61
C ARG A 223 -10.42 -17.31 5.09
N ALA A 224 -10.91 -16.97 3.89
CA ALA A 224 -12.11 -17.60 3.33
C ALA A 224 -11.83 -18.96 2.68
N VAL A 225 -10.55 -19.27 2.43
CA VAL A 225 -10.11 -20.50 1.74
C VAL A 225 -8.96 -21.16 2.50
N SER A 226 -8.76 -22.46 2.30
CA SER A 226 -7.72 -23.22 3.01
C SER A 226 -6.96 -24.19 2.09
N GLY A 227 -5.89 -24.78 2.64
CA GLY A 227 -5.04 -25.77 1.96
C GLY A 227 -3.63 -25.28 1.65
N TYR A 228 -2.77 -26.20 1.23
CA TYR A 228 -1.32 -25.97 1.09
C TYR A 228 -0.97 -24.80 0.16
N ALA A 229 -1.63 -24.71 -1.00
CA ALA A 229 -1.41 -23.59 -1.94
C ALA A 229 -1.78 -22.23 -1.32
N VAL A 230 -2.81 -22.18 -0.46
CA VAL A 230 -3.21 -20.96 0.25
C VAL A 230 -2.19 -20.60 1.33
N GLN A 231 -1.64 -21.58 2.05
CA GLN A 231 -0.57 -21.34 3.04
C GLN A 231 0.69 -20.76 2.38
N VAL A 232 1.09 -21.29 1.21
CA VAL A 232 2.20 -20.71 0.43
C VAL A 232 1.87 -19.28 0.02
N THR A 233 0.66 -19.03 -0.47
CA THR A 233 0.20 -17.67 -0.82
C THR A 233 0.22 -16.73 0.39
N GLN A 234 -0.26 -17.18 1.55
CA GLN A 234 -0.21 -16.44 2.81
C GLN A 234 1.23 -16.06 3.17
N ALA A 235 2.19 -16.99 3.06
CA ALA A 235 3.60 -16.70 3.31
C ALA A 235 4.19 -15.67 2.33
N LEU A 236 3.84 -15.76 1.04
CA LEU A 236 4.26 -14.80 0.03
C LEU A 236 3.68 -13.41 0.25
N VAL A 237 2.40 -13.31 0.61
CA VAL A 237 1.73 -12.05 0.94
C VAL A 237 2.30 -11.46 2.23
N LEU A 238 2.60 -12.29 3.23
CA LEU A 238 3.28 -11.84 4.45
C LEU A 238 4.63 -11.20 4.11
N LEU A 239 5.47 -11.86 3.33
CA LEU A 239 6.75 -11.31 2.89
C LEU A 239 6.58 -9.98 2.12
N HIS A 240 5.59 -9.90 1.23
CA HIS A 240 5.24 -8.67 0.52
C HIS A 240 4.88 -7.53 1.49
N LEU A 241 4.01 -7.79 2.48
CA LEU A 241 3.58 -6.78 3.44
C LEU A 241 4.75 -6.29 4.31
N LEU A 242 5.64 -7.17 4.76
CA LEU A 242 6.81 -6.80 5.56
C LEU A 242 7.77 -5.91 4.77
N THR A 243 8.06 -6.26 3.51
CA THR A 243 8.95 -5.48 2.65
C THR A 243 8.34 -4.13 2.26
N ALA A 244 7.04 -4.11 1.93
CA ALA A 244 6.32 -2.89 1.59
C ALA A 244 6.16 -1.95 2.81
N TYR A 245 6.01 -2.49 4.03
CA TYR A 245 5.97 -1.70 5.25
C TYR A 245 7.23 -0.84 5.42
N VAL A 246 8.42 -1.43 5.26
CA VAL A 246 9.71 -0.72 5.40
C VAL A 246 9.82 0.43 4.40
N ILE A 247 9.35 0.23 3.16
CA ILE A 247 9.32 1.26 2.12
C ILE A 247 8.40 2.42 2.52
N LEU A 248 7.19 2.10 3.01
CA LEU A 248 6.14 3.09 3.28
C LEU A 248 6.32 3.84 4.59
N VAL A 249 6.96 3.23 5.59
CA VAL A 249 7.26 3.89 6.87
C VAL A 249 8.42 4.89 6.73
N ASN A 250 9.33 4.66 5.79
CA ASN A 250 10.52 5.49 5.61
C ASN A 250 10.18 6.99 5.43
N PRO A 251 9.31 7.45 4.50
CA PRO A 251 9.00 8.88 4.41
C PRO A 251 8.45 9.51 5.71
N VAL A 252 7.78 8.72 6.55
CA VAL A 252 7.30 9.17 7.88
C VAL A 252 8.47 9.34 8.84
N THR A 253 9.37 8.37 8.92
CA THR A 253 10.57 8.47 9.76
C THR A 253 11.47 9.62 9.31
N GLN A 254 11.64 9.79 8.00
CA GLN A 254 12.37 10.91 7.40
C GLN A 254 11.76 12.27 7.76
N GLY A 255 10.43 12.39 7.76
CA GLY A 255 9.73 13.60 8.22
C GLY A 255 9.93 13.87 9.71
N LEU A 256 9.97 12.82 10.54
CA LEU A 256 10.24 12.94 11.97
C LEU A 256 11.69 13.33 12.28
N GLU A 257 12.67 12.74 11.58
CA GLU A 257 14.08 13.15 11.64
C GLU A 257 14.26 14.64 11.30
N GLU A 258 13.40 15.16 10.41
CA GLU A 258 13.31 16.58 10.07
C GLU A 258 12.80 17.46 11.19
N ALA A 259 11.73 17.03 11.85
CA ALA A 259 11.26 17.73 13.04
C ALA A 259 12.30 17.73 14.18
N LEU A 260 13.15 16.69 14.27
CA LEU A 260 14.12 16.49 15.35
C LEU A 260 15.55 16.98 15.03
N ASN A 261 15.79 17.59 13.87
CA ASN A 261 17.10 18.11 13.45
C ASN A 261 18.26 17.09 13.47
N ILE A 262 18.00 15.81 13.17
CA ILE A 262 19.03 14.77 13.13
C ILE A 262 19.94 14.99 11.90
N PRO A 263 21.30 14.98 12.02
CA PRO A 263 22.25 15.22 10.93
C PRO A 263 22.21 14.16 9.82
N ARG A 264 22.44 14.55 8.55
CA ARG A 264 22.07 13.75 7.37
C ARG A 264 23.12 13.70 6.27
N SER A 265 23.09 12.63 5.46
CA SER A 265 23.92 12.43 4.27
C SER A 265 23.32 12.97 2.95
N GLU A 266 22.00 13.21 2.87
CA GLU A 266 21.31 13.75 1.69
C GLU A 266 20.48 15.00 2.04
N GLY A 267 20.59 16.06 1.21
CA GLY A 267 20.04 17.40 1.47
C GLY A 267 18.55 17.59 1.16
N ASN A 268 17.95 18.64 1.73
CA ASN A 268 16.53 18.98 1.59
C ASN A 268 16.35 20.14 0.60
N CYS A 269 15.45 20.03 -0.39
CA CYS A 269 15.34 21.02 -1.48
C CYS A 269 14.74 22.37 -1.09
N LEU A 270 14.06 22.42 0.07
CA LEU A 270 13.39 23.63 0.55
C LEU A 270 14.28 24.49 1.46
N PHE A 271 15.47 24.01 1.82
CA PHE A 271 16.38 24.65 2.77
C PHE A 271 17.82 24.79 2.24
N ASN A 272 18.01 24.65 0.92
CA ASN A 272 19.23 25.06 0.23
C ASN A 272 19.02 26.42 -0.44
#